data_AF-A0A7Z1PNB3-F1
#
_entry.id   AF-A0A7Z1PNB3-F1
#
_cell.length_a   1.000
_cell.length_b   1.000
_cell.length_c   1.000
_cell.angle_alpha   90.00
_cell.angle_beta   90.00
_cell.angle_gamma   90.00
#
_symmetry.space_group_name_H-M   'P 1'
#
loop_
_entity.id
_entity.type
_entity.pdbx_description
1 polymer ?
#
loop_
_entity_poly.entity_id
_entity_poly.type
_entity_poly.pdbx_seq_one_letter_code
_entity_poly.pdbx_strand_id
1 'polypeptide(L)'
;MSDSAYNIYSLAVSSLAFLLSVYTFFKSRKDIKFAQENASEALRLQHGTIELQIRTGITNARNTINNLTPILTPYLAKKQSGSLSAEESYSLDLLYKTYDSCIEDLLNQYDEACKKYIDGKVDRAMFKETYFHEIKNITSSQDLSSYYNLDATKYTSTLKVRDEWITK
;
A
#
# COMPACT_ATOMS: atom_id res chain seq x y z
N MET A 1 -3.94 60.42 42.08
CA MET A 1 -3.26 60.19 40.79
C MET A 1 -4.27 60.54 39.71
N SER A 2 -3.98 61.49 38.82
CA SER A 2 -4.99 62.04 37.90
C SER A 2 -5.35 61.01 36.81
N ASP A 3 -6.63 60.94 36.44
CA ASP A 3 -7.17 60.05 35.40
C ASP A 3 -6.39 60.10 34.07
N SER A 4 -5.79 61.26 33.78
CA SER A 4 -4.92 61.46 32.61
C SER A 4 -3.69 60.54 32.60
N ALA A 5 -3.02 60.36 33.75
CA ALA A 5 -1.85 59.48 33.83
C ALA A 5 -2.23 58.02 33.57
N TYR A 6 -3.35 57.55 34.11
CA TYR A 6 -3.86 56.20 33.88
C TYR A 6 -4.21 55.95 32.40
N ASN A 7 -4.85 56.91 31.75
CA ASN A 7 -5.17 56.84 30.32
C ASN A 7 -3.91 56.74 29.44
N ILE A 8 -2.84 57.48 29.78
CA ILE A 8 -1.56 57.42 29.07
C ILE A 8 -0.90 56.04 29.21
N TYR A 9 -0.89 55.47 30.43
CA TYR A 9 -0.34 54.12 30.64
C TYR A 9 -1.14 53.04 29.91
N SER A 10 -2.48 53.12 29.95
CA SER A 10 -3.37 52.18 29.25
C SER A 10 -3.16 52.22 27.73
N LEU A 11 -2.99 53.42 27.16
CA LEU A 11 -2.67 53.60 25.75
C LEU A 11 -1.33 52.95 25.39
N ALA A 12 -0.29 53.19 26.20
CA ALA A 12 1.03 52.61 25.96
C ALA A 12 1.03 51.07 25.98
N VAL A 13 0.35 50.46 26.97
CA VAL A 13 0.21 48.99 27.07
C VAL A 13 -0.56 48.44 25.87
N SER A 14 -1.65 49.09 25.47
CA SER A 14 -2.47 48.66 24.33
C SER A 14 -1.71 48.76 22.99
N SER A 15 -0.92 49.81 22.80
CA SER A 15 -0.06 49.95 21.61
C SER A 15 1.01 48.87 21.55
N LEU A 16 1.66 48.55 22.68
CA LEU A 16 2.67 47.49 22.75
C LEU A 16 2.03 46.11 22.45
N ALA A 17 0.86 45.84 23.03
CA ALA A 17 0.10 44.61 22.77
C ALA A 17 -0.29 44.49 21.29
N PHE A 18 -0.72 45.58 20.66
CA PHE A 18 -1.03 45.60 19.24
C PHE A 18 0.20 45.30 18.37
N LEU A 19 1.35 45.91 18.65
CA LEU A 19 2.60 45.64 17.93
C LEU A 19 3.04 44.17 18.07
N LEU A 20 2.92 43.61 19.28
CA LEU A 20 3.20 42.20 19.53
C LEU A 20 2.21 41.29 18.78
N SER A 21 0.93 41.66 18.73
CA SER A 21 -0.09 40.92 17.97
C SER A 21 0.20 40.93 16.47
N VAL A 22 0.57 42.08 15.90
CA VAL A 22 0.96 42.18 14.48
C VAL A 22 2.22 41.34 14.20
N TYR A 23 3.22 41.39 15.07
CA TYR A 23 4.44 40.58 14.93
C TYR A 23 4.12 39.07 14.97
N THR A 24 3.36 38.63 15.99
CA THR A 24 2.97 37.23 16.14
C THR A 24 2.10 36.75 14.98
N PHE A 25 1.21 37.59 14.45
CA PHE A 25 0.41 37.27 13.26
C PHE A 25 1.28 37.01 12.03
N PHE A 26 2.25 37.86 11.74
CA PHE A 26 3.16 37.65 10.61
C PHE A 26 4.08 36.44 10.80
N LYS A 27 4.60 36.24 12.01
CA LYS A 27 5.40 35.06 12.35
C LYS A 27 4.58 33.77 12.23
N SER A 28 3.37 33.75 12.79
CA SER A 28 2.44 32.62 12.71
C SER A 28 2.14 32.22 11.26
N ARG A 29 1.96 33.19 10.35
CA ARG A 29 1.79 32.87 8.92
C ARG A 29 2.99 32.17 8.30
N LYS A 30 4.22 32.52 8.70
CA LYS A 30 5.45 31.85 8.24
C LYS A 30 5.55 30.45 8.86
N ASP A 31 5.32 30.33 10.16
CA ASP A 31 5.37 29.06 10.88
C ASP A 31 4.32 28.06 10.34
N ILE A 32 3.12 28.54 10.00
CA ILE A 32 2.06 27.72 9.37
C ILE A 32 2.52 27.21 7.99
N LYS A 33 3.09 28.06 7.15
CA LYS A 33 3.59 27.63 5.83
C LYS A 33 4.70 26.59 5.96
N PHE A 34 5.67 26.84 6.83
CA PHE A 34 6.76 25.90 7.10
C PHE A 34 6.25 24.57 7.66
N ALA A 35 5.26 24.61 8.58
CA ALA A 35 4.62 23.41 9.10
C ALA A 35 3.86 22.63 8.01
N GLN A 36 3.18 23.32 7.09
CA GLN A 36 2.48 22.70 5.96
C GLN A 36 3.45 22.04 4.98
N GLU A 37 4.56 22.69 4.63
CA GLU A 37 5.60 22.13 3.78
C GLU A 37 6.22 20.87 4.41
N ASN A 38 6.57 20.92 5.69
CA ASN A 38 7.10 19.76 6.41
C ASN A 38 6.08 18.63 6.51
N ALA A 39 4.80 18.94 6.74
CA ALA A 39 3.74 17.94 6.76
C ALA A 39 3.55 17.28 5.38
N SER A 40 3.63 18.06 4.30
CA SER A 40 3.57 17.55 2.93
C SER A 40 4.74 16.64 2.60
N GLU A 41 5.97 17.01 2.99
CA GLU A 41 7.14 16.18 2.75
C GLU A 41 7.09 14.89 3.58
N ALA A 42 6.66 14.98 4.84
CA ALA A 42 6.43 13.80 5.68
C ALA A 42 5.40 12.83 5.07
N LEU A 43 4.31 13.36 4.48
CA LEU A 43 3.31 12.56 3.78
C LEU A 43 3.91 11.87 2.53
N ARG A 44 4.72 12.59 1.76
CA ARG A 44 5.40 12.04 0.57
C ARG A 44 6.36 10.89 0.94
N LEU A 45 7.14 11.07 2.00
CA LEU A 45 8.02 10.03 2.54
C LEU A 45 7.23 8.82 3.05
N GLN A 46 6.08 9.06 3.70
CA GLN A 46 5.18 8.00 4.13
C GLN A 46 4.64 7.20 2.94
N HIS A 47 4.17 7.86 1.87
CA HIS A 47 3.73 7.17 0.64
C HIS A 47 4.86 6.32 0.03
N GLY A 48 6.07 6.85 -0.08
CA GLY A 48 7.22 6.09 -0.59
C GLY A 48 7.59 4.89 0.28
N THR A 49 7.48 5.01 1.60
CA THR A 49 7.72 3.90 2.54
C THR A 49 6.68 2.78 2.35
N ILE A 50 5.41 3.14 2.20
CA ILE A 50 4.32 2.17 1.99
C ILE A 50 4.46 1.49 0.63
N GLU A 51 4.83 2.22 -0.42
CA GLU A 51 5.09 1.62 -1.74
C GLU A 51 6.24 0.61 -1.69
N LEU A 52 7.33 0.96 -1.01
CA LEU A 52 8.46 0.04 -0.82
C LEU A 52 8.01 -1.23 -0.08
N GLN A 53 7.21 -1.10 0.97
CA GLN A 53 6.65 -2.25 1.70
C GLN A 53 5.80 -3.14 0.80
N ILE A 54 4.93 -2.56 -0.02
CA ILE A 54 4.11 -3.30 -1.00
C ILE A 54 5.00 -4.05 -1.98
N ARG A 55 5.99 -3.36 -2.57
CA ARG A 55 6.91 -3.95 -3.55
C ARG A 55 7.70 -5.10 -2.94
N THR A 56 8.22 -4.94 -1.72
CA THR A 56 8.94 -5.99 -1.01
C THR A 56 8.03 -7.18 -0.69
N GLY A 57 6.80 -6.94 -0.22
CA GLY A 57 5.83 -8.00 0.07
C GLY A 57 5.51 -8.86 -1.16
N ILE A 58 5.15 -8.22 -2.28
CA ILE A 58 4.86 -8.92 -3.55
C ILE A 58 6.10 -9.66 -4.06
N THR A 59 7.27 -9.03 -4.01
CA THR A 59 8.53 -9.63 -4.49
C THR A 59 8.89 -10.87 -3.68
N ASN A 60 8.74 -10.81 -2.35
CA ASN A 60 9.05 -11.93 -1.47
C ASN A 60 8.11 -13.11 -1.73
N ALA A 61 6.79 -12.87 -1.83
CA ALA A 61 5.83 -13.92 -2.14
C ALA A 61 6.13 -14.59 -3.50
N ARG A 62 6.45 -13.78 -4.52
CA ARG A 62 6.84 -14.27 -5.85
C ARG A 62 8.13 -15.09 -5.81
N ASN A 63 9.12 -14.66 -5.04
CA ASN A 63 10.38 -15.40 -4.88
C ASN A 63 10.15 -16.76 -4.21
N THR A 64 9.25 -16.85 -3.22
CA THR A 64 8.87 -18.13 -2.60
C THR A 64 8.30 -19.10 -3.64
N ILE A 65 7.39 -18.64 -4.51
CA ILE A 65 6.84 -19.45 -5.60
C ILE A 65 7.95 -19.89 -6.56
N ASN A 66 8.81 -18.97 -6.99
CA ASN A 66 9.90 -19.25 -7.91
C ASN A 66 10.89 -20.28 -7.34
N ASN A 67 11.10 -20.30 -6.02
CA ASN A 67 11.95 -21.27 -5.34
C ASN A 67 11.33 -22.67 -5.25
N LEU A 68 10.00 -22.79 -5.33
CA LEU A 68 9.32 -24.10 -5.40
C LEU A 68 9.39 -24.72 -6.79
N THR A 69 9.45 -23.92 -7.85
CA THR A 69 9.51 -24.38 -9.25
C THR A 69 10.61 -25.44 -9.51
N PRO A 70 11.90 -25.21 -9.17
CA PRO A 70 12.95 -26.21 -9.40
C PRO A 70 12.75 -27.49 -8.56
N ILE A 71 12.06 -27.40 -7.42
CA ILE A 71 11.73 -28.54 -6.56
C ILE A 71 10.61 -29.37 -7.20
N LEU A 72 9.57 -28.73 -7.73
CA LEU A 72 8.42 -29.39 -8.36
C LEU A 72 8.79 -30.06 -9.70
N THR A 73 9.65 -29.42 -10.49
CA THR A 73 10.01 -29.83 -11.85
C THR A 73 10.34 -31.33 -12.00
N PRO A 74 11.24 -31.93 -11.21
CA PRO A 74 11.56 -33.36 -11.34
C PRO A 74 10.38 -34.29 -11.04
N TYR A 75 9.51 -33.94 -10.09
CA TYR A 75 8.31 -34.73 -9.78
C TYR A 75 7.29 -34.63 -10.90
N LEU A 76 7.10 -33.44 -11.49
CA LEU A 76 6.23 -33.25 -12.65
C LEU A 76 6.71 -34.05 -13.86
N ALA A 77 8.02 -34.06 -14.12
CA ALA A 77 8.61 -34.86 -15.20
C ALA A 77 8.37 -36.36 -14.98
N LYS A 78 8.61 -36.87 -13.76
CA LYS A 78 8.34 -38.28 -13.40
C LYS A 78 6.86 -38.65 -13.48
N LYS A 79 5.96 -37.74 -13.08
CA LYS A 79 4.51 -37.92 -13.22
C LYS A 79 4.12 -38.03 -14.68
N GLN A 80 4.67 -37.19 -15.55
CA GLN A 80 4.40 -37.20 -16.98
C GLN A 80 4.94 -38.47 -17.67
N SER A 81 6.09 -38.99 -17.25
CA SER A 81 6.66 -40.24 -17.79
C SER A 81 6.05 -41.51 -17.18
N GLY A 82 5.12 -41.40 -16.22
CA GLY A 82 4.52 -42.54 -15.54
C GLY A 82 5.49 -43.30 -14.62
N SER A 83 6.61 -42.68 -14.25
CA SER A 83 7.68 -43.30 -13.45
C SER A 83 7.70 -42.80 -12.00
N LEU A 84 6.60 -42.21 -11.53
CA LEU A 84 6.48 -41.65 -10.19
C LEU A 84 6.22 -42.78 -9.17
N SER A 85 7.05 -42.87 -8.13
CA SER A 85 6.84 -43.84 -7.05
C SER A 85 5.67 -43.44 -6.13
N ALA A 86 5.18 -44.36 -5.29
CA ALA A 86 4.14 -44.07 -4.31
C ALA A 86 4.56 -42.99 -3.29
N GLU A 87 5.81 -43.04 -2.81
CA GLU A 87 6.37 -42.02 -1.89
C GLU A 87 6.54 -40.66 -2.58
N GLU A 88 6.96 -40.66 -3.85
CA GLU A 88 7.08 -39.43 -4.64
C GLU A 88 5.70 -38.83 -4.95
N SER A 89 4.68 -39.66 -5.15
CA SER A 89 3.30 -39.21 -5.31
C SER A 89 2.80 -38.48 -4.07
N TYR A 90 3.01 -39.04 -2.88
CA TYR A 90 2.65 -38.38 -1.62
C TYR A 90 3.42 -37.06 -1.43
N SER A 91 4.71 -37.05 -1.75
CA SER A 91 5.55 -35.85 -1.67
C SER A 91 5.06 -34.75 -2.62
N LEU A 92 4.67 -35.12 -3.84
CA LEU A 92 4.13 -34.21 -4.83
C LEU A 92 2.80 -33.59 -4.38
N ASP A 93 1.92 -34.37 -3.75
CA ASP A 93 0.65 -33.85 -3.21
C ASP A 93 0.88 -32.80 -2.12
N LEU A 94 1.87 -33.01 -1.25
CA LEU A 94 2.25 -32.02 -0.22
C LEU A 94 2.86 -30.76 -0.85
N LEU A 95 3.70 -30.93 -1.88
CA LEU A 95 4.28 -29.81 -2.62
C LEU A 95 3.20 -28.98 -3.32
N TYR A 96 2.16 -29.59 -3.89
CA TYR A 96 1.04 -28.84 -4.46
C TYR A 96 0.27 -28.03 -3.41
N LYS A 97 -0.02 -28.61 -2.23
CA LYS A 97 -0.64 -27.85 -1.13
C LYS A 97 0.20 -26.65 -0.71
N THR A 98 1.52 -26.82 -0.71
CA THR A 98 2.47 -25.74 -0.39
C THR A 98 2.46 -24.67 -1.47
N TYR A 99 2.46 -25.08 -2.74
CA TYR A 99 2.38 -24.18 -3.88
C TYR A 99 1.08 -23.35 -3.85
N ASP A 100 -0.07 -23.98 -3.62
CA ASP A 100 -1.35 -23.28 -3.48
C ASP A 100 -1.32 -22.26 -2.33
N SER A 101 -0.75 -22.62 -1.17
CA SER A 101 -0.56 -21.69 -0.06
C SER A 101 0.29 -20.48 -0.46
N CYS A 102 1.37 -20.68 -1.22
CA CYS A 102 2.21 -19.58 -1.70
C CYS A 102 1.50 -18.68 -2.71
N ILE A 103 0.62 -19.25 -3.56
CA ILE A 103 -0.25 -18.47 -4.44
C ILE A 103 -1.22 -17.63 -3.61
N GLU A 104 -1.86 -18.22 -2.59
CA GLU A 104 -2.74 -17.45 -1.71
C GLU A 104 -2.01 -16.29 -1.03
N ASP A 105 -0.78 -16.50 -0.56
CA ASP A 105 0.05 -15.45 0.02
C ASP A 105 0.34 -14.33 -0.97
N LEU A 106 0.68 -14.66 -2.23
CA LEU A 106 0.87 -13.66 -3.27
C LEU A 106 -0.40 -12.85 -3.52
N LEU A 107 -1.56 -13.52 -3.61
CA LEU A 107 -2.85 -12.83 -3.82
C LEU A 107 -3.25 -11.98 -2.61
N ASN A 108 -2.92 -12.41 -1.39
CA ASN A 108 -3.11 -11.62 -0.17
C ASN A 108 -2.27 -10.33 -0.21
N GLN A 109 -1.02 -10.39 -0.69
CA GLN A 109 -0.18 -9.20 -0.85
C GLN A 109 -0.78 -8.19 -1.84
N TYR A 110 -1.33 -8.66 -2.95
CA TYR A 110 -2.05 -7.78 -3.89
C TYR A 110 -3.32 -7.19 -3.30
N ASP A 111 -4.11 -7.98 -2.56
CA ASP A 111 -5.33 -7.46 -1.94
C ASP A 111 -5.02 -6.42 -0.88
N GLU A 112 -4.00 -6.65 -0.05
CA GLU A 112 -3.53 -5.67 0.94
C GLU A 112 -3.02 -4.39 0.27
N ALA A 113 -2.30 -4.49 -0.84
CA ALA A 113 -1.87 -3.35 -1.63
C ALA A 113 -3.06 -2.55 -2.19
N CYS A 114 -4.07 -3.24 -2.73
CA CYS A 114 -5.29 -2.63 -3.23
C CYS A 114 -6.12 -1.98 -2.11
N LYS A 115 -6.14 -2.57 -0.91
CA LYS A 115 -6.75 -1.96 0.27
C LYS A 115 -6.07 -0.64 0.66
N LYS A 116 -4.73 -0.60 0.65
CA LYS A 116 -3.97 0.65 0.90
C LYS A 116 -4.27 1.72 -0.16
N TYR A 117 -4.47 1.33 -1.42
CA TYR A 117 -4.91 2.22 -2.50
C TYR A 117 -6.32 2.78 -2.28
N ILE A 118 -7.27 1.94 -1.85
CA ILE A 118 -8.63 2.35 -1.52
C ILE A 118 -8.63 3.32 -0.32
N ASP A 119 -7.82 3.03 0.70
CA ASP A 119 -7.68 3.84 1.91
C ASP A 119 -6.92 5.16 1.69
N GLY A 120 -6.41 5.44 0.47
CA GLY A 120 -5.64 6.65 0.18
C GLY A 120 -4.27 6.72 0.86
N LYS A 121 -3.70 5.57 1.25
CA LYS A 121 -2.40 5.47 1.94
C LYS A 121 -1.20 5.46 0.99
N VAL A 122 -1.47 5.50 -0.31
CA VAL A 122 -0.48 5.55 -1.38
C VAL A 122 -0.89 6.62 -2.39
N ASP A 123 0.07 7.10 -3.17
CA ASP A 123 -0.24 7.91 -4.35
C ASP A 123 -1.01 7.05 -5.38
N ARG A 124 -2.28 7.41 -5.63
CA ARG A 124 -3.16 6.63 -6.50
C ARG A 124 -2.70 6.63 -7.96
N ALA A 125 -2.10 7.72 -8.45
CA ALA A 125 -1.66 7.81 -9.83
C ALA A 125 -0.46 6.90 -10.05
N MET A 126 0.55 7.03 -9.19
CA MET A 126 1.76 6.21 -9.24
C MET A 126 1.47 4.72 -9.00
N PHE A 127 0.56 4.41 -8.07
CA PHE A 127 0.15 3.03 -7.81
C PHE A 127 -0.53 2.40 -9.03
N LYS A 128 -1.44 3.12 -9.70
CA LYS A 128 -2.09 2.62 -10.92
C LYS A 128 -1.06 2.42 -12.02
N GLU A 129 -0.18 3.38 -12.26
CA GLU A 129 0.90 3.25 -13.26
C GLU A 129 1.76 2.01 -13.01
N THR A 130 2.11 1.76 -11.76
CA THR A 130 2.99 0.64 -11.37
C THR A 130 2.29 -0.72 -11.49
N TYR A 131 1.06 -0.85 -10.98
CA TYR A 131 0.42 -2.16 -10.75
C TYR A 131 -0.74 -2.47 -11.69
N PHE A 132 -1.13 -1.58 -12.60
CA PHE A 132 -2.27 -1.78 -13.51
C PHE A 132 -2.20 -3.12 -14.26
N HIS A 133 -1.08 -3.40 -14.92
CA HIS A 133 -0.92 -4.62 -15.70
C HIS A 133 -0.89 -5.86 -14.81
N GLU A 134 -0.19 -5.82 -13.69
CA GLU A 134 -0.11 -6.95 -12.75
C GLU A 134 -1.49 -7.31 -12.20
N ILE A 135 -2.25 -6.34 -11.70
CA ILE A 135 -3.59 -6.55 -11.15
C ILE A 135 -4.56 -7.05 -12.24
N LYS A 136 -4.51 -6.47 -13.44
CA LYS A 136 -5.32 -6.96 -14.57
C LYS A 136 -4.99 -8.42 -14.90
N ASN A 137 -3.71 -8.77 -14.96
CA ASN A 137 -3.26 -10.10 -15.35
C ASN A 137 -3.64 -11.15 -14.30
N ILE A 138 -3.41 -10.89 -13.01
CA ILE A 138 -3.73 -11.88 -11.96
C ILE A 138 -5.24 -12.12 -11.82
N THR A 139 -6.05 -11.09 -12.04
CA THR A 139 -7.52 -11.19 -11.91
C THR A 139 -8.20 -11.76 -13.15
N SER A 140 -7.53 -11.74 -14.30
CA SER A 140 -8.04 -12.28 -15.57
C SER A 140 -7.38 -13.60 -15.97
N SER A 141 -6.45 -14.10 -15.16
CA SER A 141 -5.72 -15.34 -15.43
C SER A 141 -6.63 -16.55 -15.29
N GLN A 142 -6.58 -17.44 -16.27
CA GLN A 142 -7.30 -18.73 -16.22
C GLN A 142 -6.79 -19.59 -15.06
N ASP A 143 -5.48 -19.57 -14.79
CA ASP A 143 -4.84 -20.37 -13.74
C ASP A 143 -5.24 -19.91 -12.34
N LEU A 144 -5.61 -18.63 -12.19
CA LEU A 144 -6.01 -18.03 -10.91
C LEU A 144 -7.52 -17.83 -10.80
N SER A 145 -8.28 -18.29 -11.80
CA SER A 145 -9.74 -18.10 -11.86
C SER A 145 -10.46 -18.71 -10.66
N SER A 146 -9.95 -19.82 -10.10
CA SER A 146 -10.50 -20.47 -8.91
C SER A 146 -10.43 -19.60 -7.65
N TYR A 147 -9.52 -18.62 -7.59
CA TYR A 147 -9.37 -17.72 -6.45
C TYR A 147 -10.28 -16.49 -6.55
N TYR A 148 -10.54 -16.01 -7.77
CA TYR A 148 -11.28 -14.77 -8.03
C TYR A 148 -12.75 -14.98 -8.44
N ASN A 149 -13.09 -16.09 -9.10
CA ASN A 149 -14.44 -16.36 -9.63
C ASN A 149 -15.32 -17.17 -8.66
N LEU A 150 -15.11 -17.00 -7.36
CA LEU A 150 -15.97 -17.58 -6.32
C LEU A 150 -17.05 -16.58 -5.94
N ASP A 151 -18.28 -17.07 -5.70
CA ASP A 151 -19.41 -16.26 -5.24
C ASP A 151 -19.07 -15.40 -4.00
N ALA A 152 -18.10 -15.86 -3.20
CA ALA A 152 -17.55 -15.15 -2.03
C ALA A 152 -16.01 -15.23 -1.99
N THR A 153 -15.33 -14.68 -2.99
CA THR A 153 -13.86 -14.51 -2.92
C THR A 153 -13.44 -13.59 -1.78
N LYS A 154 -12.31 -13.90 -1.12
CA LYS A 154 -11.70 -13.05 -0.08
C LYS A 154 -10.95 -11.85 -0.66
N TYR A 155 -10.58 -11.88 -1.94
CA TYR A 155 -9.75 -10.87 -2.62
C TYR A 155 -10.57 -9.69 -3.17
N THR A 156 -11.41 -9.13 -2.30
CA THR A 156 -12.41 -8.11 -2.66
C THR A 156 -11.80 -6.76 -3.02
N SER A 157 -10.69 -6.38 -2.38
CA SER A 157 -9.99 -5.12 -2.62
C SER A 157 -9.38 -5.12 -4.02
N THR A 158 -8.75 -6.23 -4.42
CA THR A 158 -8.16 -6.39 -5.75
C THR A 158 -9.20 -6.25 -6.85
N LEU A 159 -10.36 -6.92 -6.71
CA LEU A 159 -11.45 -6.83 -7.68
C LEU A 159 -12.01 -5.42 -7.78
N LYS A 160 -12.24 -4.76 -6.63
CA LYS A 160 -12.74 -3.38 -6.59
C LYS A 160 -11.80 -2.40 -7.31
N VAL A 161 -10.49 -2.53 -7.11
CA VAL A 161 -9.48 -1.68 -7.77
C VAL A 161 -9.42 -1.96 -9.26
N ARG A 162 -9.43 -3.24 -9.68
CA ARG A 162 -9.52 -3.62 -11.09
C ARG A 162 -10.74 -2.99 -11.76
N ASP A 163 -11.91 -3.12 -11.14
CA ASP A 163 -13.17 -2.62 -11.69
C ASP A 163 -13.17 -1.08 -11.76
N GLU A 164 -12.63 -0.39 -10.76
CA GLU A 164 -12.40 1.05 -10.78
C GLU A 164 -11.54 1.48 -11.98
N TRP A 165 -10.56 0.66 -12.38
CA TRP A 165 -9.62 1.00 -13.45
C TRP A 165 -10.06 0.61 -14.86
N ILE A 166 -10.94 -0.38 -15.00
CA ILE A 166 -11.45 -0.84 -16.30
C ILE A 166 -12.74 -0.11 -16.68
N THR A 167 -13.56 0.26 -15.70
CA THR A 167 -14.87 0.90 -15.93
C THR A 167 -14.76 2.42 -16.16
N LYS A 168 -13.64 3.03 -15.75
CA LYS A 168 -13.34 4.46 -15.92
C LYS A 168 -12.20 4.66 -16.90
#